data_AF-A0A660MXI6-F1
#
_entry.id   AF-A0A660MXI6-F1
#
_cell.length_a   1.000
_cell.length_b   1.000
_cell.length_c   1.000
_cell.angle_alpha   90.00
_cell.angle_beta   90.00
_cell.angle_gamma   90.00
#
_symmetry.space_group_name_H-M   'P 1'
#
loop_
_entity.id
_entity.type
_entity.pdbx_description
1 polymer ?
#
loop_
_entity_poly.entity_id
_entity_poly.type
_entity_poly.pdbx_seq_one_letter_code
_entity_poly.pdbx_strand_id
1 'polypeptide(L)'
;MLNIHLIDSQERIVYFDELSSGERSLLTIIFAMYGNDLKEGFLIINEPELHLHPQIQKEIAQVFDHVSQNINSQFIFSTNSGLFINEGNITNVYRVYRNEQSESQIISPKIQVDYDDATLIHMLKFENLSKIFFVNKIILVEGDTDAYFFSFYLNYLKTLPEWKSKISDYEVININGKGSLHAWRKFLNKFNIKNYFIGDWDNTVDYGFFSTAELNKFYQLANQNLKHSPKTKEKKYSDYYNRLVKTILSFSPKKYKAIIKGIERLYKEKIFILKEGAIESYVIVERKGLGHIAHFCNEYFHDRLHNPLFASQRKELKEIMSQIFG
;
A
#
# COMPACT_ATOMS: atom_id res chain seq x y z
N MET A 1 -7.84 50.84 -9.46
CA MET A 1 -8.00 49.43 -9.04
C MET A 1 -9.22 48.88 -9.73
N LEU A 2 -9.12 47.74 -10.40
CA LEU A 2 -10.29 47.02 -10.92
C LEU A 2 -10.96 46.32 -9.73
N ASN A 3 -12.22 46.65 -9.43
CA ASN A 3 -13.01 45.94 -8.43
C ASN A 3 -13.87 44.89 -9.14
N ILE A 4 -13.54 43.61 -8.94
CA ILE A 4 -14.31 42.47 -9.45
C ILE A 4 -15.25 42.02 -8.33
N HIS A 5 -16.55 41.93 -8.62
CA HIS A 5 -17.54 41.31 -7.75
C HIS A 5 -18.36 40.31 -8.57
N LEU A 6 -18.80 39.25 -7.90
CA LEU A 6 -19.63 38.20 -8.44
C LEU A 6 -21.07 38.44 -7.97
N ILE A 7 -22.03 38.02 -8.78
CA ILE A 7 -23.45 38.08 -8.44
C ILE A 7 -23.97 36.65 -8.48
N ASP A 8 -24.50 36.15 -7.37
CA ASP A 8 -25.07 34.81 -7.32
C ASP A 8 -26.49 34.77 -7.93
N SER A 9 -27.07 33.57 -8.00
CA SER A 9 -28.43 33.38 -8.56
C SER A 9 -29.55 34.06 -7.75
N GLN A 10 -29.24 34.59 -6.56
CA GLN A 10 -30.16 35.33 -5.70
C GLN A 10 -29.89 36.85 -5.73
N GLU A 11 -29.11 37.33 -6.71
CA GLU A 11 -28.69 38.72 -6.88
C GLU A 11 -27.82 39.26 -5.72
N ARG A 12 -27.20 38.38 -4.92
CA ARG A 12 -26.31 38.82 -3.86
C ARG A 12 -24.92 39.10 -4.43
N ILE A 13 -24.38 40.27 -4.06
CA ILE A 13 -23.03 40.67 -4.41
C ILE A 13 -22.04 39.94 -3.50
N VAL A 14 -21.09 39.23 -4.10
CA VAL A 14 -20.00 38.55 -3.41
C VAL A 14 -18.68 39.11 -3.93
N TYR A 15 -17.84 39.60 -3.03
CA TYR A 15 -16.52 40.10 -3.41
C TYR A 15 -15.51 38.97 -3.52
N PHE A 16 -14.50 39.14 -4.38
CA PHE A 16 -13.43 38.14 -4.52
C PHE A 16 -12.72 37.83 -3.19
N ASP A 17 -12.60 38.84 -2.31
CA ASP A 17 -12.01 38.72 -0.99
C ASP A 17 -12.91 38.05 0.06
N GLU A 18 -14.17 37.78 -0.27
CA GLU A 18 -15.12 37.05 0.58
C GLU A 18 -15.15 35.55 0.24
N LEU A 19 -14.62 35.17 -0.92
CA LEU A 19 -14.54 33.78 -1.35
C LEU A 19 -13.59 32.98 -0.47
N SER A 20 -13.88 31.69 -0.32
CA SER A 20 -12.95 30.72 0.25
C SER A 20 -11.68 30.62 -0.62
N SER A 21 -10.57 30.15 -0.02
CA SER A 21 -9.32 29.97 -0.75
C SER A 21 -9.46 29.00 -1.94
N GLY A 22 -10.31 27.96 -1.80
CA GLY A 22 -10.62 27.03 -2.88
C GLY A 22 -11.35 27.69 -4.05
N GLU A 23 -12.38 28.49 -3.77
CA GLU A 23 -13.11 29.25 -4.80
C GLU A 23 -12.21 30.25 -5.53
N ARG A 24 -11.34 30.95 -4.79
CA ARG A 24 -10.36 31.86 -5.40
C ARG A 24 -9.40 31.13 -6.32
N SER A 25 -8.90 29.96 -5.91
CA SER A 25 -8.01 29.13 -6.73
C SER A 25 -8.70 28.69 -8.03
N LEU A 26 -9.93 28.16 -7.93
CA LEU A 26 -10.74 27.76 -9.09
C LEU A 26 -10.95 28.92 -10.06
N LEU A 27 -11.42 30.07 -9.56
CA LEU A 27 -11.66 31.25 -10.39
C LEU A 27 -10.38 31.77 -11.02
N THR A 28 -9.25 31.68 -10.33
CA THR A 28 -7.94 32.10 -10.87
C THR A 28 -7.56 31.23 -12.06
N ILE A 29 -7.74 29.91 -11.95
CA ILE A 29 -7.51 28.98 -13.05
C ILE A 29 -8.45 29.29 -14.22
N ILE A 30 -9.75 29.48 -13.97
CA ILE A 30 -10.74 29.85 -14.99
C ILE A 30 -10.34 31.15 -15.69
N PHE A 31 -10.05 32.21 -14.96
CA PHE A 31 -9.64 33.49 -15.54
C PHE A 31 -8.32 33.39 -16.30
N ALA A 32 -7.36 32.59 -15.82
CA ALA A 32 -6.14 32.32 -16.56
C ALA A 32 -6.42 31.63 -17.89
N MET A 33 -7.36 30.67 -17.92
CA MET A 33 -7.74 29.96 -19.14
C MET A 33 -8.46 30.85 -20.15
N TYR A 34 -9.48 31.59 -19.71
CA TYR A 34 -10.29 32.44 -20.60
C TYR A 34 -9.58 33.75 -20.97
N GLY A 35 -8.89 34.37 -20.01
CA GLY A 35 -8.27 35.69 -20.19
C GLY A 35 -7.06 35.67 -21.12
N ASN A 36 -6.38 34.52 -21.27
CA ASN A 36 -5.20 34.37 -22.13
C ASN A 36 -5.49 33.65 -23.45
N ASP A 37 -6.75 33.34 -23.78
CA ASP A 37 -7.14 32.53 -24.95
C ASP A 37 -6.25 31.30 -25.14
N LEU A 38 -6.37 30.33 -24.24
CA LEU A 38 -5.49 29.15 -24.15
C LEU A 38 -5.50 28.21 -25.37
N LYS A 39 -6.27 28.51 -26.42
CA LYS A 39 -6.40 27.67 -27.61
C LYS A 39 -5.04 27.37 -28.22
N GLU A 40 -4.73 26.07 -28.40
CA GLU A 40 -3.41 25.58 -28.87
C GLU A 40 -2.21 25.99 -27.99
N GLY A 41 -2.47 26.51 -26.78
CA GLY A 41 -1.45 26.92 -25.81
C GLY A 41 -1.17 25.85 -24.75
N PHE A 42 -0.37 26.23 -23.76
CA PHE A 42 -0.12 25.40 -22.59
C PHE A 42 -0.31 26.18 -21.28
N LEU A 43 -0.76 25.50 -20.23
CA LEU A 43 -0.91 26.04 -18.89
C LEU A 43 -0.13 25.20 -17.88
N ILE A 44 0.69 25.87 -17.07
CA ILE A 44 1.42 25.24 -15.97
C ILE A 44 0.78 25.65 -14.65
N ILE A 45 0.37 24.66 -13.85
CA ILE A 45 -0.29 24.88 -12.55
C ILE A 45 0.48 24.16 -11.45
N ASN A 46 0.79 24.84 -10.36
CA ASN A 46 1.38 24.20 -9.19
C ASN A 46 0.28 23.88 -8.16
N GLU A 47 0.18 22.61 -7.75
CA GLU A 47 -0.75 22.11 -6.72
C GLU A 47 -2.20 22.58 -6.93
N PRO A 48 -2.85 22.22 -8.05
CA PRO A 48 -4.24 22.62 -8.33
C PRO A 48 -5.24 22.15 -7.26
N GLU A 49 -4.88 21.13 -6.48
CA GLU A 49 -5.68 20.60 -5.37
C GLU A 49 -5.69 21.45 -4.09
N LEU A 50 -4.78 22.43 -3.98
CA LEU A 50 -4.57 23.15 -2.72
C LEU A 50 -5.87 23.85 -2.29
N HIS A 51 -6.29 23.62 -1.05
CA HIS A 51 -7.54 24.13 -0.47
C HIS A 51 -8.86 23.60 -1.07
N LEU A 52 -8.81 22.56 -1.92
CA LEU A 52 -10.01 21.98 -2.52
C LEU A 52 -10.45 20.70 -1.82
N HIS A 53 -11.76 20.55 -1.68
CA HIS A 53 -12.36 19.30 -1.23
C HIS A 53 -12.07 18.17 -2.26
N PRO A 54 -11.81 16.92 -1.83
CA PRO A 54 -11.51 15.79 -2.74
C PRO A 54 -12.51 15.61 -3.89
N GLN A 55 -13.78 15.92 -3.67
CA GLN A 55 -14.81 15.86 -4.72
C GLN A 55 -14.56 16.90 -5.83
N ILE A 56 -14.23 18.14 -5.45
CA ILE A 56 -13.91 19.21 -6.39
C ILE A 56 -12.61 18.90 -7.13
N GLN A 57 -11.61 18.29 -6.47
CA GLN A 57 -10.37 17.86 -7.13
C GLN A 57 -10.64 16.90 -8.30
N LYS A 58 -11.55 15.93 -8.10
CA LYS A 58 -11.96 14.98 -9.15
C LYS A 58 -12.68 15.68 -10.30
N GLU A 59 -13.58 16.61 -10.00
CA GLU A 59 -14.31 17.39 -11.00
C GLU A 59 -13.34 18.27 -11.83
N ILE A 60 -12.40 18.94 -11.18
CA ILE A 60 -11.37 19.75 -11.87
C ILE A 60 -10.49 18.88 -12.77
N ALA A 61 -10.06 17.70 -12.31
CA ALA A 61 -9.27 16.79 -13.14
C ALA A 61 -10.02 16.43 -14.44
N GLN A 62 -11.32 16.15 -14.35
CA GLN A 62 -12.18 15.90 -15.53
C GLN A 62 -12.31 17.13 -16.41
N VAL A 63 -12.46 18.32 -15.82
CA VAL A 63 -12.52 19.58 -16.58
C VAL A 63 -11.22 19.81 -17.35
N PHE A 64 -10.05 19.59 -16.74
CA PHE A 64 -8.78 19.71 -17.46
C PHE A 64 -8.67 18.72 -18.63
N ASP A 65 -9.08 17.47 -18.44
CA ASP A 65 -9.11 16.47 -19.51
C ASP A 65 -10.04 16.92 -20.66
N HIS A 66 -11.23 17.43 -20.34
CA HIS A 66 -12.18 17.94 -21.34
C HIS A 66 -11.70 19.21 -22.06
N VAL A 67 -11.16 20.18 -21.33
CA VAL A 67 -10.66 21.43 -21.91
C VAL A 67 -9.46 21.14 -22.81
N SER A 68 -8.55 20.27 -22.38
CA SER A 68 -7.39 19.86 -23.19
C SER A 68 -7.80 19.34 -24.56
N GLN A 69 -8.83 18.48 -24.60
CA GLN A 69 -9.36 17.91 -25.84
C GLN A 69 -10.12 18.92 -26.71
N ASN A 70 -10.90 19.81 -26.09
CA ASN A 70 -11.78 20.72 -26.83
C ASN A 70 -11.06 21.89 -27.48
N ILE A 71 -10.06 22.48 -26.81
CA ILE A 71 -9.32 23.64 -27.31
C ILE A 71 -7.87 23.33 -27.69
N ASN A 72 -7.52 22.04 -27.74
CA ASN A 72 -6.19 21.52 -28.08
C ASN A 72 -5.07 22.14 -27.22
N SER A 73 -5.32 22.30 -25.92
CA SER A 73 -4.38 22.92 -24.98
C SER A 73 -3.67 21.86 -24.15
N GLN A 74 -2.41 22.10 -23.81
CA GLN A 74 -1.62 21.24 -22.94
C GLN A 74 -1.64 21.71 -21.49
N PHE A 75 -2.07 20.85 -20.56
CA PHE A 75 -1.98 21.13 -19.13
C PHE A 75 -0.80 20.37 -18.51
N ILE A 76 0.05 21.09 -17.79
CA ILE A 76 1.14 20.52 -17.00
C ILE A 76 0.92 20.96 -15.57
N PHE A 77 0.80 20.01 -14.64
CA PHE A 77 0.66 20.37 -13.24
C PHE A 77 1.48 19.47 -12.32
N SER A 78 1.99 20.07 -11.24
CA SER A 78 2.53 19.34 -10.10
C SER A 78 1.39 19.07 -9.12
N THR A 79 1.33 17.86 -8.57
CA THR A 79 0.29 17.47 -7.61
C THR A 79 0.83 16.48 -6.59
N ASN A 80 0.38 16.64 -5.36
CA ASN A 80 0.49 15.69 -4.26
C ASN A 80 -0.83 14.91 -4.06
N SER A 81 -1.82 15.16 -4.91
CA SER A 81 -3.10 14.46 -4.91
C SER A 81 -3.14 13.42 -6.03
N GLY A 82 -3.19 12.16 -5.62
CA GLY A 82 -3.35 11.06 -6.55
C GLY A 82 -4.74 11.00 -7.21
N LEU A 83 -5.68 11.85 -6.82
CA LEU A 83 -7.00 11.98 -7.44
C LEU A 83 -6.95 12.54 -8.87
N PHE A 84 -5.83 13.19 -9.23
CA PHE A 84 -5.57 13.66 -10.59
C PHE A 84 -5.02 12.54 -11.50
N ILE A 85 -4.71 11.36 -10.97
CA ILE A 85 -4.15 10.24 -11.75
C ILE A 85 -5.26 9.25 -12.09
N ASN A 86 -5.41 8.94 -13.38
CA ASN A 86 -6.42 8.04 -13.91
C ASN A 86 -5.88 7.19 -15.08
N GLU A 87 -6.66 6.20 -15.55
CA GLU A 87 -6.29 5.32 -16.68
C GLU A 87 -5.98 6.09 -17.96
N GLY A 88 -6.67 7.21 -18.21
CA GLY A 88 -6.49 8.03 -19.41
C GLY A 88 -5.21 8.85 -19.40
N ASN A 89 -4.66 9.17 -18.23
CA ASN A 89 -3.49 10.04 -18.09
C ASN A 89 -2.26 9.39 -17.44
N ILE A 90 -2.34 8.12 -17.01
CA ILE A 90 -1.23 7.41 -16.36
C ILE A 90 0.05 7.38 -17.21
N THR A 91 -0.09 7.34 -18.54
CA THR A 91 1.03 7.38 -19.49
C THR A 91 1.74 8.74 -19.51
N ASN A 92 1.07 9.77 -19.01
CA ASN A 92 1.55 11.16 -18.92
C ASN A 92 1.92 11.54 -17.48
N VAL A 93 2.05 10.57 -16.57
CA VAL A 93 2.52 10.80 -15.20
C VAL A 93 4.05 10.78 -15.16
N TYR A 94 4.60 11.85 -14.60
CA TYR A 94 6.03 12.00 -14.34
C TYR A 94 6.25 11.99 -12.83
N ARG A 95 6.84 10.91 -12.32
CA ARG A 95 7.19 10.81 -10.91
C ARG A 95 8.54 11.45 -10.67
N VAL A 96 8.55 12.52 -9.89
CA VAL A 96 9.76 13.21 -9.44
C VAL A 96 10.08 12.73 -8.02
N TYR A 97 11.29 12.24 -7.78
CA TYR A 97 11.72 11.73 -6.48
C TYR A 97 13.19 12.02 -6.21
N ARG A 98 13.61 11.96 -4.93
CA ARG A 98 15.01 12.10 -4.54
C ARG A 98 15.68 10.73 -4.44
N ASN A 99 16.87 10.59 -5.03
CA ASN A 99 17.69 9.38 -4.87
C ASN A 99 18.46 9.40 -3.53
N GLU A 100 19.22 8.35 -3.25
CA GLU A 100 20.02 8.21 -2.03
C GLU A 100 21.13 9.29 -1.90
N GLN A 101 21.51 9.93 -3.00
CA GLN A 101 22.48 11.02 -3.06
C GLN A 101 21.81 12.41 -2.94
N SER A 102 20.52 12.46 -2.62
CA SER A 102 19.72 13.70 -2.54
C SER A 102 19.56 14.45 -3.87
N GLU A 103 19.75 13.77 -5.00
CA GLU A 103 19.55 14.34 -6.33
C GLU A 103 18.11 14.11 -6.81
N SER A 104 17.58 15.07 -7.57
CA SER A 104 16.24 14.93 -8.17
C SER A 104 16.30 14.03 -9.40
N GLN A 105 15.44 13.01 -9.41
CA GLN A 105 15.29 12.06 -10.49
C GLN A 105 13.85 12.12 -11.02
N ILE A 106 13.70 11.90 -12.32
CA ILE A 106 12.39 11.89 -12.99
C ILE A 106 12.23 10.54 -13.66
N ILE A 107 11.08 9.90 -13.44
CA ILE A 107 10.68 8.71 -14.18
C ILE A 107 9.29 8.89 -14.78
N SER A 108 9.20 8.61 -16.07
CA SER A 108 7.94 8.51 -16.80
C SER A 108 8.01 7.24 -17.63
N PRO A 109 7.42 6.15 -17.13
CA PRO A 109 7.37 4.93 -17.92
C PRO A 109 6.52 5.20 -19.16
N LYS A 110 7.04 4.86 -20.34
CA LYS A 110 6.21 4.70 -21.55
C LYS A 110 5.36 3.45 -21.35
N ILE A 111 4.27 3.58 -20.60
CA ILE A 111 3.39 2.46 -20.29
C ILE A 111 2.65 2.13 -21.59
N GLN A 112 3.06 1.07 -22.29
CA GLN A 112 2.08 0.31 -23.07
C GLN A 112 1.20 -0.38 -22.04
N VAL A 113 0.05 0.24 -21.75
CA VAL A 113 -0.91 -0.26 -20.75
C VAL A 113 -1.33 -1.64 -21.21
N ASP A 114 -0.82 -2.67 -20.55
CA ASP A 114 -1.29 -4.03 -20.76
C ASP A 114 -2.56 -4.29 -19.93
N TYR A 115 -3.20 -5.44 -20.10
CA TYR A 115 -4.45 -5.76 -19.43
C TYR A 115 -4.33 -5.75 -17.89
N ASP A 116 -3.16 -6.17 -17.37
CA ASP A 116 -2.88 -6.19 -15.94
C ASP A 116 -2.71 -4.77 -15.39
N ASP A 117 -2.05 -3.88 -16.15
CA ASP A 117 -1.95 -2.47 -15.81
C ASP A 117 -3.33 -1.81 -15.75
N ALA A 118 -4.21 -2.04 -16.73
CA ALA A 118 -5.55 -1.44 -16.74
C ALA A 118 -6.37 -1.82 -15.49
N THR A 119 -6.30 -3.09 -15.08
CA THR A 119 -6.95 -3.58 -13.87
C THR A 119 -6.36 -2.94 -12.61
N LEU A 120 -5.02 -2.80 -12.56
CA LEU A 120 -4.35 -2.11 -11.46
C LEU A 120 -4.69 -0.63 -11.40
N ILE A 121 -4.69 0.09 -12.53
CA ILE A 121 -5.02 1.51 -12.55
C ILE A 121 -6.49 1.73 -12.16
N HIS A 122 -7.37 0.81 -12.56
CA HIS A 122 -8.74 0.81 -12.05
C HIS A 122 -8.76 0.63 -10.53
N MET A 123 -8.00 -0.32 -9.97
CA MET A 123 -7.85 -0.46 -8.50
C MET A 123 -7.30 0.81 -7.84
N LEU A 124 -6.36 1.52 -8.48
CA LEU A 124 -5.81 2.79 -7.96
C LEU A 124 -6.89 3.86 -7.73
N LYS A 125 -7.95 3.87 -8.54
CA LYS A 125 -9.06 4.84 -8.43
C LYS A 125 -9.96 4.60 -7.21
N PHE A 126 -10.13 3.36 -6.76
CA PHE A 126 -11.13 3.02 -5.74
C PHE A 126 -10.59 2.97 -4.32
N GLU A 127 -9.29 2.69 -4.13
CA GLU A 127 -8.75 2.35 -2.79
C GLU A 127 -7.76 3.37 -2.21
N ASN A 128 -7.70 4.62 -2.72
CA ASN A 128 -6.72 5.63 -2.26
C ASN A 128 -5.25 5.15 -2.42
N LEU A 129 -5.03 4.19 -3.32
CA LEU A 129 -3.73 3.56 -3.58
C LEU A 129 -2.82 4.45 -4.42
N SER A 130 -3.33 5.55 -4.96
CA SER A 130 -2.53 6.57 -5.63
C SER A 130 -1.43 7.16 -4.74
N LYS A 131 -1.49 6.94 -3.43
CA LYS A 131 -0.39 7.19 -2.48
C LYS A 131 0.94 6.55 -2.89
N ILE A 132 0.92 5.46 -3.68
CA ILE A 132 2.12 4.80 -4.18
C ILE A 132 3.08 5.75 -4.89
N PHE A 133 2.56 6.78 -5.58
CA PHE A 133 3.39 7.68 -6.35
C PHE A 133 4.20 8.64 -5.47
N PHE A 134 3.76 8.86 -4.22
CA PHE A 134 4.36 9.82 -3.29
C PHE A 134 5.35 9.19 -2.30
N VAL A 135 5.55 7.88 -2.36
CA VAL A 135 6.48 7.16 -1.49
C VAL A 135 7.55 6.43 -2.32
N ASN A 136 8.68 6.12 -1.68
CA ASN A 136 9.79 5.43 -2.33
C ASN A 136 9.76 3.91 -2.10
N LYS A 137 9.05 3.46 -1.07
CA LYS A 137 8.97 2.06 -0.65
C LYS A 137 7.51 1.62 -0.54
N ILE A 138 7.18 0.44 -1.06
CA ILE A 138 5.86 -0.17 -0.90
C ILE A 138 6.01 -1.55 -0.28
N ILE A 139 5.24 -1.80 0.78
CA ILE A 139 5.14 -3.10 1.43
C ILE A 139 3.80 -3.72 1.01
N LEU A 140 3.86 -4.70 0.12
CA LEU A 140 2.73 -5.47 -0.38
C LEU A 140 2.43 -6.59 0.63
N VAL A 141 1.16 -6.72 1.01
CA VAL A 141 0.66 -7.76 1.93
C VAL A 141 -0.63 -8.36 1.39
N GLU A 142 -0.96 -9.58 1.77
CA GLU A 142 -2.04 -10.34 1.14
C GLU A 142 -3.46 -9.90 1.51
N GLY A 143 -3.66 -9.41 2.74
CA GLY A 143 -4.98 -9.03 3.22
C GLY A 143 -5.01 -7.84 4.18
N ASP A 144 -6.22 -7.38 4.49
CA ASP A 144 -6.47 -6.24 5.38
C ASP A 144 -5.95 -6.45 6.81
N THR A 145 -6.01 -7.69 7.31
CA THR A 145 -5.47 -8.05 8.62
C THR A 145 -3.98 -7.77 8.70
N ASP A 146 -3.26 -8.10 7.64
CA ASP A 146 -1.81 -7.97 7.55
C ASP A 146 -1.46 -6.50 7.37
N ALA A 147 -2.17 -5.80 6.49
CA ALA A 147 -1.99 -4.37 6.24
C ALA A 147 -2.17 -3.57 7.54
N TYR A 148 -3.21 -3.88 8.32
CA TYR A 148 -3.45 -3.26 9.61
C TYR A 148 -2.33 -3.56 10.60
N PHE A 149 -1.95 -4.84 10.76
CA PHE A 149 -0.91 -5.24 11.71
C PHE A 149 0.44 -4.59 11.38
N PHE A 150 0.87 -4.63 10.12
CA PHE A 150 2.15 -4.03 9.72
C PHE A 150 2.13 -2.51 9.82
N SER A 151 1.02 -1.86 9.47
CA SER A 151 0.87 -0.40 9.67
C SER A 151 0.97 -0.03 11.14
N PHE A 152 0.29 -0.77 12.03
CA PHE A 152 0.39 -0.59 13.47
C PHE A 152 1.82 -0.84 13.97
N TYR A 153 2.44 -1.94 13.54
CA TYR A 153 3.79 -2.32 13.95
C TYR A 153 4.84 -1.28 13.54
N LEU A 154 4.76 -0.75 12.33
CA LEU A 154 5.66 0.30 11.84
C LEU A 154 5.47 1.61 12.60
N ASN A 155 4.23 1.95 12.95
CA ASN A 155 3.94 3.11 13.80
C ASN A 155 4.53 2.94 15.20
N TYR A 156 4.40 1.74 15.79
CA TYR A 156 5.09 1.41 17.03
C TYR A 156 6.61 1.55 16.90
N LEU A 157 7.22 0.98 15.84
CA LEU A 157 8.67 1.06 15.64
C LEU A 157 9.13 2.52 15.51
N LYS A 158 8.38 3.40 14.84
CA LYS A 158 8.71 4.85 14.77
C LYS A 158 8.80 5.53 16.14
N THR A 159 8.16 5.00 17.18
CA THR A 159 8.29 5.52 18.55
C THR A 159 9.64 5.18 19.18
N LEU A 160 10.33 4.15 18.68
CA LEU A 160 11.62 3.70 19.18
C LEU A 160 12.77 4.52 18.56
N PRO A 161 13.72 5.02 19.37
CA PRO A 161 14.84 5.85 18.88
C PRO A 161 15.66 5.17 17.77
N GLU A 162 15.84 3.84 17.84
CA GLU A 162 16.64 3.06 16.89
C GLU A 162 16.02 2.95 15.48
N TRP A 163 14.71 3.24 15.36
CA TRP A 163 13.93 3.11 14.12
C TRP A 163 13.37 4.44 13.62
N LYS A 164 13.20 5.43 14.50
CA LYS A 164 12.55 6.72 14.20
C LYS A 164 13.08 7.40 12.94
N SER A 165 14.40 7.39 12.72
CA SER A 165 15.03 8.00 11.55
C SER A 165 15.13 7.07 10.32
N LYS A 166 14.93 5.76 10.51
CA LYS A 166 15.03 4.75 9.44
C LYS A 166 13.71 4.53 8.70
N ILE A 167 12.61 4.61 9.44
CA ILE A 167 11.27 4.32 8.91
C ILE A 167 10.64 5.58 8.33
N SER A 168 10.87 5.80 7.03
CA SER A 168 10.29 6.89 6.24
C SER A 168 9.96 6.46 4.80
N ASP A 169 9.16 7.28 4.12
CA ASP A 169 8.81 7.18 2.70
C ASP A 169 8.29 5.79 2.28
N TYR A 170 7.31 5.28 3.02
CA TYR A 170 6.68 3.98 2.73
C TYR A 170 5.15 4.05 2.78
N GLU A 171 4.51 3.09 2.11
CA GLU A 171 3.09 2.76 2.30
C GLU A 171 2.94 1.22 2.38
N VAL A 172 1.95 0.75 3.14
CA VAL A 172 1.56 -0.68 3.21
C VAL A 172 0.29 -0.87 2.39
N ILE A 173 0.30 -1.84 1.48
CA ILE A 173 -0.80 -2.06 0.52
C ILE A 173 -1.26 -3.51 0.58
N ASN A 174 -2.55 -3.68 0.84
CA ASN A 174 -3.24 -4.94 0.64
C ASN A 174 -3.39 -5.19 -0.88
N ILE A 175 -2.92 -6.34 -1.36
CA ILE A 175 -3.02 -6.73 -2.78
C ILE A 175 -4.22 -7.64 -3.09
N ASN A 176 -5.09 -7.87 -2.11
CA ASN A 176 -6.29 -8.71 -2.18
C ASN A 176 -5.97 -10.15 -2.62
N GLY A 177 -4.95 -10.72 -1.99
CA GLY A 177 -4.45 -12.07 -2.22
C GLY A 177 -3.25 -12.15 -3.16
N LYS A 178 -2.52 -13.27 -3.07
CA LYS A 178 -1.24 -13.50 -3.78
C LYS A 178 -1.30 -13.49 -5.31
N GLY A 179 -2.48 -13.63 -5.92
CA GLY A 179 -2.65 -13.71 -7.38
C GLY A 179 -2.26 -12.43 -8.14
N SER A 180 -2.32 -11.28 -7.48
CA SER A 180 -2.00 -9.96 -8.08
C SER A 180 -0.55 -9.52 -7.86
N LEU A 181 0.25 -10.30 -7.11
CA LEU A 181 1.60 -9.91 -6.69
C LEU A 181 2.51 -9.58 -7.89
N HIS A 182 2.50 -10.42 -8.92
CA HIS A 182 3.33 -10.21 -10.11
C HIS A 182 2.97 -8.90 -10.82
N ALA A 183 1.68 -8.63 -11.01
CA ALA A 183 1.17 -7.42 -11.62
C ALA A 183 1.60 -6.19 -10.81
N TRP A 184 1.40 -6.20 -9.48
CA TRP A 184 1.82 -5.11 -8.59
C TRP A 184 3.31 -4.81 -8.67
N ARG A 185 4.16 -5.85 -8.61
CA ARG A 185 5.62 -5.67 -8.69
C ARG A 185 6.02 -5.12 -10.05
N LYS A 186 5.46 -5.65 -11.13
CA LYS A 186 5.70 -5.17 -12.50
C LYS A 186 5.34 -3.70 -12.64
N PHE A 187 4.17 -3.30 -12.13
CA PHE A 187 3.70 -1.92 -12.15
C PHE A 187 4.62 -0.98 -11.35
N LEU A 188 4.93 -1.32 -10.09
CA LEU A 188 5.77 -0.48 -9.23
C LEU A 188 7.20 -0.34 -9.76
N ASN A 189 7.74 -1.39 -10.39
CA ASN A 189 9.05 -1.33 -11.04
C ASN A 189 9.09 -0.35 -12.22
N LYS A 190 7.99 -0.18 -12.98
CA LYS A 190 7.90 0.82 -14.06
C LYS A 190 8.09 2.25 -13.55
N PHE A 191 7.66 2.53 -12.31
CA PHE A 191 7.83 3.83 -11.64
C PHE A 191 9.07 3.91 -10.74
N ASN A 192 9.97 2.92 -10.82
CA ASN A 192 11.16 2.78 -9.97
C ASN A 192 10.84 2.88 -8.47
N ILE A 193 9.73 2.29 -8.06
CA ILE A 193 9.30 2.23 -6.66
C ILE A 193 9.81 0.92 -6.06
N LYS A 194 10.60 1.01 -4.98
CA LYS A 194 11.12 -0.17 -4.28
C LYS A 194 9.92 -0.90 -3.66
N ASN A 195 9.69 -2.15 -4.05
CA ASN A 195 8.60 -2.96 -3.53
C ASN A 195 9.12 -4.18 -2.77
N TYR A 196 8.41 -4.51 -1.71
CA TYR A 196 8.67 -5.61 -0.80
C TYR A 196 7.36 -6.38 -0.63
N PHE A 197 7.42 -7.70 -0.56
CA PHE A 197 6.24 -8.52 -0.29
C PHE A 197 6.38 -9.19 1.06
N ILE A 198 5.35 -9.13 1.90
CA ILE A 198 5.26 -9.95 3.10
C ILE A 198 4.04 -10.84 2.96
N GLY A 199 4.25 -12.16 3.03
CA GLY A 199 3.21 -13.15 2.82
C GLY A 199 3.24 -14.26 3.85
N ASP A 200 2.13 -14.98 3.91
CA ASP A 200 1.94 -16.12 4.79
C ASP A 200 2.74 -17.34 4.30
N TRP A 201 2.93 -18.31 5.21
CA TRP A 201 3.69 -19.53 4.92
C TRP A 201 3.13 -20.35 3.74
N ASP A 202 1.86 -20.25 3.40
CA ASP A 202 1.27 -20.98 2.26
C ASP A 202 1.81 -20.51 0.90
N ASN A 203 2.39 -19.29 0.81
CA ASN A 203 3.15 -18.84 -0.36
C ASN A 203 4.34 -19.75 -0.67
N THR A 204 4.80 -20.56 0.28
CA THR A 204 5.85 -21.55 0.00
C THR A 204 5.47 -22.54 -1.11
N VAL A 205 4.18 -22.75 -1.36
CA VAL A 205 3.69 -23.54 -2.51
C VAL A 205 3.95 -22.81 -3.83
N ASP A 206 3.63 -21.52 -3.90
CA ASP A 206 3.76 -20.73 -5.13
C ASP A 206 5.22 -20.54 -5.55
N TYR A 207 6.14 -20.54 -4.58
CA TYR A 207 7.59 -20.54 -4.81
C TYR A 207 8.20 -21.94 -4.96
N GLY A 208 7.38 -22.99 -5.06
CA GLY A 208 7.81 -24.34 -5.42
C GLY A 208 8.51 -25.13 -4.30
N PHE A 209 8.43 -24.69 -3.04
CA PHE A 209 8.97 -25.46 -1.91
C PHE A 209 8.05 -26.63 -1.51
N PHE A 210 6.77 -26.54 -1.87
CA PHE A 210 5.75 -27.58 -1.69
C PHE A 210 4.87 -27.72 -2.92
N SER A 211 4.35 -28.93 -3.13
CA SER A 211 3.14 -29.08 -3.94
C SER A 211 1.88 -28.83 -3.10
N THR A 212 0.80 -28.39 -3.73
CA THR A 212 -0.51 -28.25 -3.08
C THR A 212 -0.98 -29.56 -2.43
N ALA A 213 -0.67 -30.70 -3.05
CA ALA A 213 -0.98 -32.03 -2.52
C ALA A 213 -0.23 -32.33 -1.22
N GLU A 214 1.05 -31.98 -1.14
CA GLU A 214 1.84 -32.13 0.08
C GLU A 214 1.33 -31.22 1.19
N LEU A 215 1.04 -29.96 0.87
CA LEU A 215 0.48 -29.01 1.83
C LEU A 215 -0.84 -29.55 2.40
N ASN A 216 -1.74 -30.04 1.53
CA ASN A 216 -3.00 -30.67 1.94
C ASN A 216 -2.80 -31.91 2.82
N LYS A 217 -1.77 -32.72 2.56
CA LYS A 217 -1.42 -33.88 3.40
C LYS A 217 -0.98 -33.43 4.80
N PHE A 218 -0.14 -32.40 4.91
CA PHE A 218 0.24 -31.84 6.20
C PHE A 218 -0.94 -31.20 6.93
N TYR A 219 -1.86 -30.55 6.21
CA TYR A 219 -3.13 -30.07 6.80
C TYR A 219 -3.97 -31.21 7.35
N GLN A 220 -4.10 -32.32 6.62
CA GLN A 220 -4.83 -33.50 7.10
C GLN A 220 -4.18 -34.09 8.36
N LEU A 221 -2.86 -34.22 8.40
CA LEU A 221 -2.12 -34.72 9.57
C LEU A 221 -2.26 -33.79 10.79
N ALA A 222 -2.15 -32.47 10.59
CA ALA A 222 -2.36 -31.49 11.65
C ALA A 222 -3.77 -31.57 12.24
N ASN A 223 -4.78 -31.83 11.39
CA ASN A 223 -6.17 -31.99 11.79
C ASN A 223 -6.49 -33.35 12.43
N GLN A 224 -5.75 -34.41 12.12
CA GLN A 224 -5.91 -35.73 12.76
C GLN A 224 -5.42 -35.70 14.21
N ASN A 225 -4.34 -34.99 14.50
CA ASN A 225 -3.85 -34.78 15.87
C ASN A 225 -4.85 -34.03 16.78
N LEU A 226 -5.87 -33.36 16.21
CA LEU A 226 -6.94 -32.71 16.99
C LEU A 226 -7.95 -33.68 17.61
N LYS A 227 -8.10 -34.89 17.05
CA LYS A 227 -9.09 -35.87 17.56
C LYS A 227 -8.67 -36.51 18.89
N HIS A 228 -7.40 -36.38 19.30
CA HIS A 228 -6.86 -36.98 20.52
C HIS A 228 -6.52 -35.98 21.64
N SER A 229 -6.72 -34.67 21.45
CA SER A 229 -6.55 -33.67 22.52
C SER A 229 -7.85 -33.47 23.33
N PRO A 230 -7.78 -33.31 24.67
CA PRO A 230 -8.95 -33.06 25.50
C PRO A 230 -9.69 -31.79 25.06
N LYS A 231 -11.03 -31.81 25.10
CA LYS A 231 -11.90 -30.65 24.85
C LYS A 231 -11.76 -29.63 26.00
N THR A 232 -10.69 -28.84 26.05
CA THR A 232 -10.68 -27.59 26.82
C THR A 232 -11.21 -26.45 25.95
N LYS A 233 -12.06 -25.62 26.56
CA LYS A 233 -13.01 -24.69 25.93
C LYS A 233 -12.42 -23.41 25.31
N GLU A 234 -11.12 -23.30 25.15
CA GLU A 234 -10.46 -22.12 24.55
C GLU A 234 -9.51 -22.55 23.43
N LYS A 235 -10.06 -22.93 22.27
CA LYS A 235 -9.22 -23.13 21.08
C LYS A 235 -8.95 -21.76 20.44
N LYS A 236 -7.86 -21.11 20.86
CA LYS A 236 -7.37 -19.87 20.24
C LYS A 236 -7.03 -20.13 18.77
N TYR A 237 -7.50 -19.26 17.88
CA TYR A 237 -7.33 -19.40 16.43
C TYR A 237 -5.86 -19.38 15.99
N SER A 238 -5.00 -18.70 16.76
CA SER A 238 -3.54 -18.63 16.56
C SER A 238 -2.86 -20.00 16.46
N ASP A 239 -3.51 -21.07 16.91
CA ASP A 239 -2.94 -22.41 16.89
C ASP A 239 -2.97 -23.04 15.48
N TYR A 240 -3.82 -22.62 14.53
CA TYR A 240 -3.98 -23.36 13.25
C TYR A 240 -2.73 -23.34 12.35
N TYR A 241 -2.20 -22.16 12.02
CA TYR A 241 -1.01 -22.02 11.19
C TYR A 241 0.26 -22.48 11.93
N ASN A 242 0.37 -22.11 13.21
CA ASN A 242 1.40 -22.64 14.11
C ASN A 242 1.43 -24.19 14.14
N ARG A 243 0.28 -24.86 14.15
CA ARG A 243 0.20 -26.33 14.11
C ARG A 243 0.70 -26.92 12.81
N LEU A 244 0.40 -26.30 11.66
CA LEU A 244 0.90 -26.77 10.38
C LEU A 244 2.43 -26.75 10.36
N VAL A 245 3.03 -25.61 10.71
CA VAL A 245 4.49 -25.44 10.72
C VAL A 245 5.14 -26.40 11.72
N LYS A 246 4.59 -26.54 12.93
CA LYS A 246 5.05 -27.52 13.94
C LYS A 246 4.93 -28.97 13.45
N THR A 247 3.88 -29.31 12.71
CA THR A 247 3.68 -30.65 12.14
C THR A 247 4.74 -30.94 11.07
N ILE A 248 5.04 -29.97 10.20
CA ILE A 248 6.10 -30.14 9.19
C ILE A 248 7.47 -30.32 9.88
N LEU A 249 7.74 -29.54 10.93
CA LEU A 249 8.96 -29.65 11.71
C LEU A 249 9.11 -31.03 12.38
N SER A 250 8.04 -31.59 12.94
CA SER A 250 8.09 -32.88 13.63
C SER A 250 8.16 -34.07 12.67
N PHE A 251 7.36 -34.08 11.61
CA PHE A 251 7.26 -35.20 10.68
C PHE A 251 8.30 -35.15 9.55
N SER A 252 8.88 -33.98 9.25
CA SER A 252 9.83 -33.81 8.14
C SER A 252 10.87 -32.70 8.42
N PRO A 253 11.72 -32.87 9.46
CA PRO A 253 12.67 -31.83 9.90
C PRO A 253 13.70 -31.44 8.83
N LYS A 254 14.17 -32.40 8.01
CA LYS A 254 15.07 -32.12 6.88
C LYS A 254 14.41 -31.20 5.85
N LYS A 255 13.12 -31.44 5.55
CA LYS A 255 12.36 -30.62 4.60
C LYS A 255 12.09 -29.24 5.17
N TYR A 256 11.67 -29.15 6.44
CA TYR A 256 11.53 -27.87 7.15
C TYR A 256 12.80 -27.02 7.03
N LYS A 257 13.97 -27.60 7.32
CA LYS A 257 15.26 -26.89 7.20
C LYS A 257 15.55 -26.42 5.77
N ALA A 258 15.18 -27.18 4.75
CA ALA A 258 15.32 -26.78 3.35
C ALA A 258 14.38 -25.62 2.99
N ILE A 259 13.14 -25.63 3.49
CA ILE A 259 12.16 -24.55 3.28
C ILE A 259 12.63 -23.26 3.94
N ILE A 260 13.09 -23.31 5.20
CA ILE A 260 13.61 -22.13 5.90
C ILE A 260 14.79 -21.52 5.14
N LYS A 261 15.71 -22.35 4.63
CA LYS A 261 16.81 -21.87 3.76
C LYS A 261 16.28 -21.25 2.46
N GLY A 262 15.21 -21.81 1.89
CA GLY A 262 14.54 -21.26 0.71
C GLY A 262 13.92 -19.89 0.98
N ILE A 263 13.22 -19.75 2.10
CA ILE A 263 12.65 -18.49 2.58
C ILE A 263 13.76 -17.44 2.79
N GLU A 264 14.86 -17.81 3.44
CA GLU A 264 16.02 -16.91 3.63
C GLU A 264 16.67 -16.48 2.30
N ARG A 265 16.56 -17.29 1.24
CA ARG A 265 16.96 -16.87 -0.10
C ARG A 265 15.97 -15.86 -0.69
N LEU A 266 14.66 -16.07 -0.54
CA LEU A 266 13.64 -15.12 -0.99
C LEU A 266 13.72 -13.77 -0.28
N TYR A 267 14.16 -13.73 0.97
CA TYR A 267 14.38 -12.46 1.70
C TYR A 267 15.34 -11.55 0.92
N LYS A 268 16.37 -12.12 0.28
CA LYS A 268 17.33 -11.37 -0.58
C LYS A 268 16.67 -10.80 -1.84
N GLU A 269 15.56 -11.37 -2.28
CA GLU A 269 14.76 -10.93 -3.43
C GLU A 269 13.59 -10.01 -3.02
N LYS A 270 13.59 -9.52 -1.77
CA LYS A 270 12.55 -8.64 -1.19
C LYS A 270 11.19 -9.34 -1.07
N ILE A 271 11.21 -10.65 -0.86
CA ILE A 271 10.04 -11.51 -0.67
C ILE A 271 10.17 -12.15 0.72
N PHE A 272 9.32 -11.72 1.65
CA PHE A 272 9.36 -12.12 3.05
C PHE A 272 8.19 -13.06 3.37
N ILE A 273 8.43 -14.36 3.34
CA ILE A 273 7.48 -15.35 3.80
C ILE A 273 7.66 -15.58 5.31
N LEU A 274 6.59 -15.36 6.08
CA LEU A 274 6.59 -15.51 7.54
C LEU A 274 6.90 -16.96 7.94
N LYS A 275 8.01 -17.19 8.67
CA LYS A 275 8.51 -18.53 9.01
C LYS A 275 7.62 -19.29 9.99
N GLU A 276 6.76 -18.60 10.73
CA GLU A 276 5.88 -19.20 11.75
C GLU A 276 4.42 -19.29 11.33
N GLY A 277 4.11 -19.12 10.04
CA GLY A 277 2.77 -19.31 9.51
C GLY A 277 2.20 -18.04 8.92
N ALA A 278 1.12 -17.56 9.51
CA ALA A 278 0.42 -16.34 9.12
C ALA A 278 0.44 -15.32 10.26
N ILE A 279 0.00 -14.08 10.03
CA ILE A 279 -0.03 -13.03 11.06
C ILE A 279 -0.75 -13.46 12.34
N GLU A 280 -1.80 -14.28 12.24
CA GLU A 280 -2.52 -14.81 13.42
C GLU A 280 -1.64 -15.70 14.32
N SER A 281 -0.48 -16.16 13.83
CA SER A 281 0.53 -16.88 14.61
C SER A 281 1.48 -15.96 15.37
N TYR A 282 1.55 -14.68 14.98
CA TYR A 282 2.40 -13.64 15.57
C TYR A 282 1.68 -12.84 16.65
N VAL A 283 0.36 -13.03 16.78
CA VAL A 283 -0.53 -12.35 17.72
C VAL A 283 -1.42 -13.36 18.47
N ILE A 284 -1.96 -12.97 19.63
CA ILE A 284 -2.93 -13.79 20.37
C ILE A 284 -4.33 -13.33 19.98
N VAL A 285 -4.97 -14.01 19.03
CA VAL A 285 -6.36 -13.73 18.65
C VAL A 285 -7.26 -14.97 18.73
N GLU A 286 -8.50 -14.74 19.15
CA GLU A 286 -9.51 -15.79 19.30
C GLU A 286 -10.15 -16.19 17.97
N ARG A 287 -10.19 -15.28 16.98
CA ARG A 287 -10.79 -15.48 15.66
C ARG A 287 -10.07 -14.67 14.58
N LYS A 288 -10.17 -15.11 13.33
CA LYS A 288 -9.73 -14.33 12.16
C LYS A 288 -10.66 -13.14 11.93
N GLY A 289 -10.08 -12.02 11.53
CA GLY A 289 -10.82 -10.84 11.12
C GLY A 289 -10.14 -9.56 11.58
N LEU A 290 -10.32 -8.50 10.79
CA LEU A 290 -9.71 -7.20 11.01
C LEU A 290 -10.01 -6.65 12.41
N GLY A 291 -11.25 -6.77 12.90
CA GLY A 291 -11.65 -6.27 14.22
C GLY A 291 -10.90 -6.93 15.37
N HIS A 292 -10.60 -8.23 15.27
CA HIS A 292 -9.85 -8.95 16.31
C HIS A 292 -8.37 -8.56 16.32
N ILE A 293 -7.78 -8.40 15.13
CA ILE A 293 -6.41 -7.90 14.99
C ILE A 293 -6.30 -6.48 15.52
N ALA A 294 -7.26 -5.61 15.18
CA ALA A 294 -7.30 -4.24 15.66
C ALA A 294 -7.42 -4.17 17.18
N HIS A 295 -8.32 -4.95 17.77
CA HIS A 295 -8.44 -5.03 19.22
C HIS A 295 -7.15 -5.53 19.87
N PHE A 296 -6.52 -6.58 19.33
CA PHE A 296 -5.24 -7.07 19.82
C PHE A 296 -4.14 -6.00 19.76
N CYS A 297 -4.03 -5.29 18.64
CA CYS A 297 -3.01 -4.26 18.46
C CYS A 297 -3.16 -3.14 19.52
N ASN A 298 -4.38 -2.71 19.81
CA ASN A 298 -4.60 -1.62 20.75
C ASN A 298 -4.48 -2.05 22.22
N GLU A 299 -4.98 -3.23 22.60
CA GLU A 299 -5.07 -3.63 24.01
C GLU A 299 -3.90 -4.53 24.47
N TYR A 300 -3.38 -5.40 23.60
CA TYR A 300 -2.50 -6.52 24.00
C TYR A 300 -1.13 -6.52 23.32
N PHE A 301 -0.87 -5.57 22.40
CA PHE A 301 0.39 -5.54 21.67
C PHE A 301 1.60 -5.34 22.59
N HIS A 302 1.48 -4.47 23.61
CA HIS A 302 2.56 -4.22 24.55
C HIS A 302 2.91 -5.46 25.39
N ASP A 303 1.92 -6.20 25.87
CA ASP A 303 2.13 -7.46 26.61
C ASP A 303 2.87 -8.48 25.74
N ARG A 304 2.54 -8.54 24.45
CA ARG A 304 3.20 -9.42 23.47
C ARG A 304 4.68 -9.09 23.26
N LEU A 305 5.13 -7.86 23.50
CA LEU A 305 6.54 -7.51 23.39
C LEU A 305 7.40 -8.20 24.45
N HIS A 306 6.85 -8.41 25.65
CA HIS A 306 7.56 -9.01 26.78
C HIS A 306 7.35 -10.52 26.89
N ASN A 307 6.31 -11.06 26.24
CA ASN A 307 6.00 -12.47 26.32
C ASN A 307 7.09 -13.35 25.63
N PRO A 308 7.74 -14.29 26.34
CA PRO A 308 8.81 -15.11 25.78
C PRO A 308 8.34 -16.05 24.66
N LEU A 309 7.05 -16.39 24.61
CA LEU A 309 6.47 -17.24 23.56
C LEU A 309 6.59 -16.63 22.16
N PHE A 310 6.70 -15.30 22.06
CA PHE A 310 6.81 -14.59 20.79
C PHE A 310 8.25 -14.17 20.43
N ALA A 311 9.27 -14.70 21.12
CA ALA A 311 10.65 -14.26 20.95
C ALA A 311 11.20 -14.50 19.54
N SER A 312 10.90 -15.65 18.92
CA SER A 312 11.32 -15.97 17.56
C SER A 312 10.60 -15.10 16.53
N GLN A 313 9.29 -14.93 16.66
CA GLN A 313 8.46 -14.06 15.83
C GLN A 313 8.93 -12.61 15.91
N ARG A 314 9.28 -12.11 17.10
CA ARG A 314 9.84 -10.76 17.26
C ARG A 314 11.18 -10.61 16.55
N LYS A 315 12.07 -11.60 16.68
CA LYS A 315 13.37 -11.59 16.03
C LYS A 315 13.21 -11.54 14.50
N GLU A 316 12.31 -12.36 13.97
CA GLU A 316 12.01 -12.40 12.54
C GLU A 316 11.42 -11.08 12.04
N LEU A 317 10.39 -10.53 12.71
CA LEU A 317 9.82 -9.24 12.30
C LEU A 317 10.88 -8.13 12.33
N LYS A 318 11.76 -8.12 13.34
CA LYS A 318 12.88 -7.17 13.41
C LYS A 318 13.84 -7.34 12.23
N GLU A 319 14.17 -8.58 11.86
CA GLU A 319 15.01 -8.89 10.69
C GLU A 319 14.38 -8.39 9.39
N ILE A 320 13.08 -8.66 9.16
CA ILE A 320 12.34 -8.20 7.97
C ILE A 320 12.39 -6.67 7.91
N MET A 321 12.06 -5.98 9.00
CA MET A 321 12.08 -4.50 9.03
C MET A 321 13.48 -3.94 8.81
N SER A 322 14.53 -4.62 9.31
CA SER A 322 15.92 -4.22 9.06
C SER A 322 16.32 -4.40 7.60
N GLN A 323 15.77 -5.37 6.88
CA GLN A 323 16.04 -5.52 5.45
C GLN A 323 15.24 -4.52 4.59
N ILE A 324 14.07 -4.08 5.06
CA ILE A 324 13.24 -3.10 4.35
C ILE A 324 13.78 -1.67 4.54
N PHE A 325 14.19 -1.32 5.75
CA PHE A 325 14.55 0.05 6.15
C PHE A 325 16.02 0.26 6.54
N GLY A 326 16.82 -0.80 6.59
CA GLY A 326 18.23 -0.73 6.98
C GLY A 326 19.18 -0.52 5.82
#